data_AF-A0A7C4RI07-F1
#
_entry.id   AF-A0A7C4RI07-F1
#
_cell.length_a   1.000
_cell.length_b   1.000
_cell.length_c   1.000
_cell.angle_alpha   90.00
_cell.angle_beta   90.00
_cell.angle_gamma   90.00
#
_symmetry.space_group_name_H-M   'P 1'
#
loop_
_entity.id
_entity.type
_entity.pdbx_description
1 polymer ?
#
loop_
_entity_poly.entity_id
_entity_poly.type
_entity_poly.pdbx_seq_one_letter_code
_entity_poly.pdbx_strand_id
1 'polypeptide(L)' 'MANQLDLRLIIDEICEQICSVIHEWTDMSVLMDILRRYNLTDKEIKILLDFLLKYFLEVNESGRKIRPIKGFYNLYREYR' A
#
# COMPACT_ATOMS: atom_id res chain seq x y z
N MET A 1 2.59 -23.84 -8.33
CA MET A 1 2.71 -23.44 -6.92
C MET A 1 3.44 -22.11 -6.90
N ALA A 2 2.73 -20.99 -6.73
CA ALA A 2 3.39 -19.70 -6.59
C ALA A 2 4.13 -19.70 -5.25
N ASN A 3 5.43 -19.41 -5.28
CA ASN A 3 6.34 -19.46 -4.15
C ASN A 3 5.91 -18.42 -3.09
N GLN A 4 5.82 -18.84 -1.83
CA GLN A 4 5.61 -17.94 -0.68
C GLN A 4 6.68 -16.83 -0.55
N LEU A 5 7.82 -16.98 -1.22
CA LEU A 5 8.87 -15.96 -1.33
C LEU A 5 8.46 -14.73 -2.17
N ASP A 6 7.51 -14.88 -3.10
CA ASP A 6 7.16 -13.86 -4.10
C ASP A 6 6.24 -12.77 -3.48
N LEU A 7 5.25 -13.20 -2.69
CA LEU A 7 4.26 -12.29 -2.12
C LEU A 7 4.85 -11.32 -1.08
N ARG A 8 5.84 -11.76 -0.29
CA ARG A 8 6.50 -10.88 0.69
C ARG A 8 7.26 -9.76 0.00
N LEU A 9 8.00 -10.09 -1.06
CA LEU A 9 8.74 -9.11 -1.86
C LEU A 9 7.78 -8.10 -2.50
N ILE A 10 6.67 -8.58 -3.08
CA ILE A 10 5.65 -7.70 -3.66
C ILE A 10 5.06 -6.75 -2.61
N ILE A 11 4.73 -7.23 -1.42
CA ILE A 11 4.20 -6.38 -0.34
C ILE A 11 5.23 -5.34 0.09
N ASP A 12 6.49 -5.75 0.26
CA ASP A 12 7.58 -4.83 0.65
C ASP A 12 7.80 -3.75 -0.43
N GLU A 13 7.80 -4.11 -1.71
CA GLU A 13 7.89 -3.16 -2.82
C GLU A 13 6.69 -2.21 -2.86
N ILE A 14 5.49 -2.71 -2.62
CA ILE A 14 4.28 -1.87 -2.56
C ILE A 14 4.35 -0.90 -1.39
N CYS A 15 4.77 -1.36 -0.21
CA CYS A 15 5.01 -0.52 0.96
C CYS A 15 6.06 0.56 0.68
N GLU A 16 7.14 0.24 -0.04
CA GLU A 16 8.14 1.20 -0.48
C GLU A 16 7.55 2.26 -1.41
N GLN A 17 6.78 1.85 -2.43
CA GLN A 17 6.14 2.77 -3.37
C GLN A 17 5.15 3.68 -2.64
N ILE A 18 4.35 3.13 -1.73
CA ILE A 18 3.43 3.91 -0.90
C ILE A 18 4.20 4.95 -0.09
N CYS A 19 5.26 4.56 0.63
CA CYS A 19 6.04 5.49 1.44
C CYS A 19 6.83 6.50 0.61
N SER A 20 7.14 6.21 -0.66
CA SER A 20 7.88 7.10 -1.56
C SER A 20 7.00 8.09 -2.33
N VAL A 21 5.71 7.76 -2.52
CA VAL A 21 4.78 8.56 -3.34
C VAL A 21 3.72 9.24 -2.48
N ILE A 22 3.25 8.58 -1.43
CA ILE A 22 2.12 9.02 -0.60
C ILE A 22 2.69 9.47 0.76
N HIS A 23 3.06 10.74 0.87
CA HIS A 23 3.56 11.32 2.13
C HIS A 23 2.48 12.03 2.95
N GLU A 24 1.43 12.49 2.28
CA GLU A 24 0.32 13.23 2.85
C GLU A 24 -1.01 12.70 2.30
N TRP A 25 -2.11 13.40 2.56
CA TRP A 25 -3.43 13.03 2.06
C TRP A 25 -3.49 13.06 0.52
N THR A 26 -3.45 11.88 -0.08
CA THR A 26 -3.48 11.67 -1.54
C THR A 26 -4.75 10.93 -1.94
N ASP A 27 -5.23 11.16 -3.16
CA ASP A 27 -6.40 10.45 -3.69
C ASP A 27 -6.13 8.94 -3.82
N MET A 28 -7.12 8.14 -3.45
CA MET A 28 -7.06 6.67 -3.48
C MET A 28 -6.74 6.11 -4.89
N SER A 29 -7.00 6.87 -5.95
CA SER A 29 -6.59 6.50 -7.31
C SER A 29 -5.09 6.25 -7.42
N VAL A 30 -4.25 6.99 -6.69
CA VAL A 30 -2.80 6.81 -6.71
C VAL A 30 -2.40 5.43 -6.16
N LEU A 31 -3.03 4.98 -5.08
CA LEU A 31 -2.80 3.63 -4.55
C LEU A 31 -3.25 2.57 -5.56
N MET A 32 -4.40 2.75 -6.20
CA MET A 32 -4.87 1.82 -7.23
C MET A 32 -3.90 1.73 -8.41
N ASP A 33 -3.30 2.84 -8.82
CA ASP A 33 -2.30 2.88 -9.88
C ASP A 33 -0.98 2.22 -9.48
N ILE A 34 -0.60 2.26 -8.20
CA ILE A 34 0.52 1.47 -7.67
C ILE A 34 0.19 -0.02 -7.78
N LEU A 35 -0.97 -0.45 -7.25
CA LEU A 35 -1.34 -1.87 -7.19
C LEU A 35 -1.47 -2.50 -8.58
N ARG A 36 -1.98 -1.77 -9.57
CA ARG A 36 -2.14 -2.25 -10.97
C ARG A 36 -0.83 -2.54 -11.69
N ARG A 37 0.31 -2.04 -11.20
CA ARG A 37 1.63 -2.33 -11.81
C ARG A 37 2.12 -3.73 -11.48
N TYR A 38 1.60 -4.33 -10.42
CA TYR A 38 1.86 -5.69 -10.04
C TYR A 38 0.80 -6.54 -10.74
N ASN A 39 1.23 -7.51 -11.57
CA ASN A 39 0.39 -8.37 -12.41
C ASN A 39 -0.53 -9.30 -11.60
N LEU A 40 -1.35 -8.70 -10.74
CA LEU A 40 -2.25 -9.28 -9.77
C LEU A 40 -3.66 -9.31 -10.38
N THR A 41 -4.42 -10.32 -10.01
CA THR A 41 -5.84 -10.38 -10.33
C THR A 41 -6.63 -9.34 -9.53
N ASP A 42 -7.80 -8.93 -10.04
CA ASP A 42 -8.70 -8.01 -9.31
C ASP A 42 -9.03 -8.49 -7.89
N LYS A 43 -9.12 -9.81 -7.70
CA LYS A 43 -9.35 -10.42 -6.39
C LYS A 43 -8.16 -10.22 -5.45
N GLU A 44 -6.94 -10.40 -5.93
CA GLU A 44 -5.73 -10.17 -5.15
C GLU A 44 -5.54 -8.69 -4.83
N ILE A 45 -5.80 -7.80 -5.80
CA ILE A 45 -5.78 -6.35 -5.59
C ILE A 45 -6.76 -5.96 -4.49
N LYS A 46 -7.99 -6.50 -4.50
CA LYS A 46 -8.98 -6.22 -3.47
C LYS A 46 -8.52 -6.67 -2.09
N ILE A 47 -8.01 -7.91 -1.98
CA ILE A 47 -7.50 -8.45 -0.71
C ILE A 47 -6.34 -7.60 -0.18
N LEU A 48 -5.43 -7.19 -1.06
CA LEU A 48 -4.27 -6.39 -0.70
C LEU A 48 -4.66 -4.96 -0.31
N LEU A 49 -5.62 -4.37 -1.02
CA LEU A 49 -6.18 -3.07 -0.67
C LEU A 49 -6.79 -3.10 0.75
N ASP A 50 -7.64 -4.08 1.04
CA ASP A 50 -8.26 -4.24 2.36
C ASP A 50 -7.19 -4.42 3.45
N PHE A 51 -6.13 -5.19 3.16
CA PHE A 51 -5.00 -5.37 4.07
C PHE A 51 -4.24 -4.06 4.33
N LEU A 52 -3.91 -3.30 3.29
CA LEU A 52 -3.20 -2.02 3.40
C LEU A 52 -4.01 -0.97 4.16
N LEU A 53 -5.31 -0.85 3.85
CA LEU A 53 -6.22 0.06 4.53
C LEU A 53 -6.43 -0.29 6.00
N LYS A 54 -6.34 -1.58 6.35
CA LYS A 54 -6.51 -2.02 7.73
C LYS A 54 -5.29 -1.74 8.61
N TYR A 55 -4.08 -1.88 8.07
CA TYR A 55 -2.86 -1.92 8.89
C TYR A 55 -1.86 -0.80 8.63
N PHE A 56 -1.89 -0.16 7.45
CA PHE A 56 -0.81 0.72 7.01
C PHE A 56 -1.28 2.11 6.61
N LEU A 57 -2.56 2.28 6.28
CA LEU A 57 -3.10 3.52 5.76
C LEU A 57 -4.22 4.07 6.64
N GLU A 58 -4.25 5.39 6.76
CA GLU A 58 -5.39 6.13 7.26
C GLU A 58 -6.26 6.55 6.06
N VAL A 59 -7.57 6.57 6.27
CA VAL A 59 -8.54 7.08 5.30
C VAL A 59 -9.19 8.34 5.88
N ASN A 60 -9.37 9.36 5.06
CA ASN A 60 -10.04 10.59 5.49
C ASN A 60 -11.55 10.37 5.67
N GLU A 61 -12.24 11.36 6.25
CA GLU A 61 -13.68 11.28 6.52
C GLU A 61 -14.55 11.02 5.28
N SER A 62 -14.11 11.50 4.11
CA SER A 62 -14.85 11.29 2.86
C SER A 62 -14.59 9.93 2.20
N GLY A 63 -13.65 9.13 2.72
CA GLY A 63 -13.25 7.86 2.12
C GLY A 63 -12.43 7.99 0.83
N ARG A 64 -12.12 9.21 0.38
CA ARG A 64 -11.50 9.46 -0.94
C ARG A 64 -9.99 9.59 -0.88
N LYS A 65 -9.47 10.04 0.26
CA LYS A 65 -8.05 10.28 0.44
C LYS A 65 -7.47 9.33 1.47
N ILE A 66 -6.22 8.98 1.23
CA ILE A 66 -5.43 8.11 2.07
C ILE A 66 -4.11 8.78 2.40
N ARG A 67 -3.49 8.32 3.48
CA ARG A 67 -2.07 8.57 3.77
C ARG A 67 -1.52 7.40 4.60
N PRO A 68 -0.21 7.15 4.62
CA PRO A 68 0.38 6.21 5.55
C PRO A 68 0.07 6.60 7.00
N ILE A 69 -0.16 5.59 7.83
CA ILE A 69 -0.16 5.77 9.29
C ILE A 69 1.21 6.31 9.70
N LYS A 70 1.24 7.39 10.47
CA LYS A 70 2.48 8.11 10.81
C LYS A 70 3.55 7.21 11.42
N GLY A 71 3.15 6.27 12.27
CA GLY A 71 4.07 5.27 12.88
C GLY A 71 4.68 4.33 11.84
N PHE A 72 3.88 3.82 10.90
CA PHE A 72 4.37 2.99 9.80
C PHE A 72 5.33 3.77 8.90
N TYR A 73 4.98 4.99 8.50
CA TYR A 73 5.83 5.83 7.65
C TYR A 73 7.19 6.12 8.30
N ASN A 74 7.21 6.44 9.59
CA ASN A 74 8.46 6.69 10.31
C ASN A 74 9.31 5.43 10.41
N LEU A 75 8.72 4.29 10.80
CA LEU A 75 9.44 3.01 10.86
C LEU A 75 10.03 2.65 9.50
N TYR A 76 9.26 2.80 8.43
CA TYR A 76 9.71 2.44 7.09
C TYR A 76 10.85 3.34 6.58
N ARG A 77 10.85 4.62 6.94
CA ARG A 77 11.94 5.55 6.60
C ARG A 77 13.20 5.37 7.45
N GLU A 78 13.08 4.94 8.70
CA GLU A 78 14.21 4.80 9.63
C GLU A 78 14.94 3.45 9.47
N TYR A 79 14.24 2.41 9.01
CA TYR A 79 14.79 1.06 8.83
C TYR A 79 15.35 0.77 7.42
N ARG A 80 15.38 1.77 6.53
CA ARG A 80 16.04 1.71 5.23
C ARG A 80 17.15 2.74 5.14
#